data_AF-A0A3S0V3Q1-F1
#
_entry.id   AF-A0A3S0V3Q1-F1
#
_cell.length_a   1.000
_cell.length_b   1.000
_cell.length_c   1.000
_cell.angle_alpha   90.00
_cell.angle_beta   90.00
_cell.angle_gamma   90.00
#
_symmetry.space_group_name_H-M   'P 1'
#
loop_
_entity.id
_entity.type
_entity.pdbx_description
1 polymer ?
#
loop_
_entity_poly.entity_id
_entity_poly.type
_entity_poly.pdbx_seq_one_letter_code
_entity_poly.pdbx_strand_id
1 'polypeptide(L)'
;MYIVIDKEFTGVPSIMRKPKRHSNLIKVEELKQYYTAQSLVEGVDNQIESLQEALEEQVAYIVNEKEEVLNEQVLALFENAQSEQALIQDEWSERAYEAINNLIQEERKQINEFKEELRELILNRVRLCLHSLSDNEDFILFLINILKNEFNDIDEIQSVDIKSEGKNSILTIMNDNKILTIDTSDVVSKLVESLGNLNEV
;
A
#
# COMPACT_ATOMS: atom_id res chain seq x y z
N MET A 1 -41.73 21.13 -28.79
CA MET A 1 -41.82 22.35 -29.62
C MET A 1 -42.73 22.01 -30.79
N TYR A 2 -43.90 22.66 -30.89
CA TYR A 2 -44.87 22.38 -31.95
C TYR A 2 -44.77 23.48 -33.00
N ILE A 3 -44.58 23.10 -34.26
CA ILE A 3 -44.65 24.02 -35.39
C ILE A 3 -46.13 24.26 -35.67
N VAL A 4 -46.62 25.45 -35.32
CA VAL A 4 -47.96 25.91 -35.71
C VAL A 4 -47.84 26.45 -37.13
N ILE A 5 -48.36 25.69 -38.10
CA ILE A 5 -48.44 26.16 -39.49
C ILE A 5 -49.62 27.11 -39.58
N ASP A 6 -49.36 28.37 -39.92
CA ASP A 6 -50.39 29.40 -40.10
C ASP A 6 -51.40 28.98 -41.18
N LYS A 7 -52.69 29.21 -40.89
CA LYS A 7 -53.81 28.77 -41.75
C LYS A 7 -53.77 29.34 -43.16
N GLU A 8 -53.04 30.42 -43.39
CA GLU A 8 -52.89 31.05 -44.70
C GLU A 8 -52.08 30.20 -45.71
N PHE A 9 -51.27 29.24 -45.22
CA PHE A 9 -50.51 28.30 -46.06
C PHE A 9 -51.25 26.99 -46.40
N THR A 10 -52.55 26.88 -46.07
CA THR A 10 -53.33 25.65 -46.31
C THR A 10 -54.03 25.59 -47.68
N GLY A 11 -53.66 26.48 -48.61
CA GLY A 11 -54.16 26.48 -49.98
C GLY A 11 -53.56 25.35 -50.81
N VAL A 12 -53.99 24.11 -50.59
CA VAL A 12 -53.61 22.97 -51.43
C VAL A 12 -54.19 23.22 -52.84
N PRO A 13 -53.36 23.28 -53.90
CA PRO A 13 -53.84 23.45 -55.26
C PRO A 13 -54.73 22.26 -55.64
N SER A 14 -56.03 22.50 -55.88
CA SER A 14 -56.95 21.43 -56.26
C SER A 14 -56.81 21.11 -57.76
N ILE A 15 -56.17 20.00 -58.08
CA ILE A 15 -56.16 19.46 -59.46
C ILE A 15 -57.55 18.90 -59.75
N MET A 16 -58.34 19.59 -60.57
CA MET A 16 -59.67 19.09 -60.96
C MET A 16 -59.55 17.80 -61.78
N ARG A 17 -60.35 16.78 -61.43
CA ARG A 17 -60.40 15.49 -62.13
C ARG A 17 -60.98 15.63 -63.54
N LYS A 18 -60.42 14.86 -64.48
CA LYS A 18 -60.78 14.78 -65.91
C LYS A 18 -62.31 14.88 -66.17
N PRO A 19 -62.78 15.77 -67.05
CA PRO A 19 -64.14 15.69 -67.57
C PRO A 19 -64.30 14.43 -68.44
N LYS A 20 -65.46 13.77 -68.38
CA LYS A 20 -65.80 12.64 -69.27
C LYS A 20 -65.79 13.13 -70.73
N ARG A 21 -64.89 12.58 -71.56
CA ARG A 21 -64.75 12.97 -72.97
C ARG A 21 -65.56 12.04 -73.89
N HIS A 22 -66.15 12.62 -74.93
CA HIS A 22 -66.83 11.91 -76.03
C HIS A 22 -66.15 12.15 -77.40
N SER A 23 -64.99 12.82 -77.44
CA SER A 23 -64.23 13.08 -78.67
C SER A 23 -62.71 13.07 -78.42
N ASN A 24 -61.93 12.84 -79.48
CA ASN A 24 -60.45 12.80 -79.45
C ASN A 24 -59.79 14.17 -79.65
N LEU A 25 -60.57 15.26 -79.74
CA LEU A 25 -60.03 16.61 -79.94
C LEU A 25 -59.76 17.28 -78.58
N ILE A 26 -58.53 17.75 -78.37
CA ILE A 26 -58.12 18.49 -77.17
C ILE A 26 -58.38 19.98 -77.41
N LYS A 27 -59.07 20.64 -76.48
CA LYS A 27 -59.27 22.09 -76.56
C LYS A 27 -58.02 22.83 -76.11
N VAL A 28 -57.71 23.96 -76.76
CA VAL A 28 -56.57 24.84 -76.41
C VAL A 28 -56.63 25.28 -74.93
N GLU A 29 -57.82 25.48 -74.38
CA GLU A 29 -58.02 25.82 -72.96
C GLU A 29 -57.57 24.69 -72.02
N GLU A 30 -57.78 23.43 -72.39
CA GLU A 30 -57.33 22.27 -71.60
C GLU A 30 -55.81 22.12 -71.63
N LEU A 31 -55.15 22.48 -72.74
CA LEU A 31 -53.69 22.57 -72.81
C LEU A 31 -53.15 23.68 -71.91
N LYS A 32 -53.79 24.86 -71.92
CA LYS A 32 -53.42 25.96 -71.00
C LYS A 32 -53.55 25.54 -69.54
N GLN A 33 -54.65 24.87 -69.18
CA GLN A 33 -54.87 24.34 -67.83
C GLN A 33 -53.80 23.31 -67.44
N TYR A 34 -53.41 22.44 -68.37
CA TYR A 34 -52.32 21.48 -68.15
C TYR A 34 -50.99 22.18 -67.87
N TYR A 35 -50.59 23.15 -68.70
CA TYR A 35 -49.34 23.89 -68.50
C TYR A 35 -49.34 24.71 -67.19
N THR A 36 -50.49 25.28 -66.80
CA THR A 36 -50.60 25.96 -65.50
C THR A 36 -50.48 24.99 -64.34
N ALA A 37 -51.10 23.79 -64.44
CA ALA A 37 -50.97 22.77 -63.41
C ALA A 37 -49.52 22.25 -63.31
N GLN A 38 -48.87 22.05 -64.46
CA GLN A 38 -47.46 21.65 -64.51
C GLN A 38 -46.55 22.70 -63.86
N SER A 39 -46.72 23.98 -64.20
CA SER A 39 -45.93 25.06 -63.58
C SER A 39 -46.15 25.18 -62.07
N LEU A 40 -47.38 24.91 -61.59
CA LEU A 40 -47.66 24.87 -60.16
C LEU A 40 -46.98 23.68 -59.47
N VAL A 41 -46.96 22.50 -60.10
CA VAL A 41 -46.26 21.32 -59.58
C VAL A 41 -44.75 21.60 -59.50
N GLU A 42 -44.15 22.12 -60.58
CA GLU A 42 -42.73 22.50 -60.60
C GLU A 42 -42.40 23.56 -59.53
N GLY A 43 -43.30 24.51 -59.30
CA GLY A 43 -43.15 25.51 -58.23
C GLY A 43 -43.19 24.90 -56.82
N VAL A 44 -44.05 23.90 -56.59
CA VAL A 44 -44.13 23.17 -55.32
C VAL A 44 -42.91 22.28 -55.12
N ASP A 45 -42.44 21.59 -56.16
CA ASP A 45 -41.25 20.73 -56.09
C ASP A 45 -40.00 21.55 -55.71
N ASN A 46 -39.79 22.71 -56.34
CA ASN A 46 -38.70 23.62 -55.97
C ASN A 46 -38.80 24.13 -54.53
N GLN A 47 -40.02 24.39 -54.04
CA GLN A 47 -40.24 24.76 -52.64
C GLN A 47 -39.93 23.60 -51.68
N ILE A 48 -40.30 22.38 -52.05
CA ILE A 48 -39.97 21.18 -51.26
C ILE A 48 -38.45 20.99 -51.20
N GLU A 49 -37.75 21.13 -52.33
CA GLU A 49 -36.29 21.03 -52.37
C GLU A 49 -35.63 22.08 -51.45
N SER A 50 -36.01 23.35 -51.56
CA SER A 50 -35.45 24.40 -50.69
C SER A 50 -35.74 24.19 -49.20
N LEU A 51 -36.93 23.69 -48.84
CA LEU A 51 -37.27 23.36 -47.46
C LEU A 51 -36.49 22.14 -46.96
N GLN A 52 -36.25 21.16 -47.83
CA GLN A 52 -35.44 19.99 -47.51
C GLN A 52 -33.98 20.38 -47.26
N GLU A 53 -33.38 21.21 -48.13
CA GLU A 53 -32.02 21.72 -47.93
C GLU A 53 -31.90 22.48 -46.60
N ALA A 54 -32.84 23.39 -46.31
CA ALA A 54 -32.84 24.14 -45.05
C ALA A 54 -32.99 23.22 -43.82
N LEU A 55 -33.79 22.15 -43.94
CA LEU A 55 -33.95 21.16 -42.87
C LEU A 55 -32.67 20.35 -42.68
N GLU A 56 -32.02 19.91 -43.76
CA GLU A 56 -30.76 19.16 -43.70
C GLU A 56 -29.64 19.99 -43.07
N GLU A 57 -29.52 21.28 -43.43
CA GLU A 57 -28.56 22.20 -42.82
C GLU A 57 -28.84 22.40 -41.33
N GLN A 58 -30.12 22.60 -40.96
CA GLN A 58 -30.50 22.77 -39.56
C GLN A 58 -30.23 21.51 -38.73
N VAL A 59 -30.53 20.32 -39.30
CA VAL A 59 -30.26 19.04 -38.63
C VAL A 59 -28.75 18.85 -38.47
N ALA A 60 -27.96 19.11 -39.50
CA ALA A 60 -26.50 19.01 -39.42
C ALA A 60 -25.92 19.95 -38.35
N TYR A 61 -26.41 21.19 -38.28
CA TYR A 61 -26.01 22.16 -37.26
C TYR A 61 -26.33 21.65 -35.85
N ILE A 62 -27.56 21.20 -35.61
CA ILE A 62 -27.99 20.71 -34.30
C ILE A 62 -27.21 19.46 -33.90
N VAL A 63 -26.94 18.55 -34.83
CA VAL A 63 -26.15 17.34 -34.57
C VAL A 63 -24.74 17.74 -34.14
N ASN A 64 -24.06 18.62 -34.88
CA ASN A 64 -22.72 19.07 -34.53
C ASN A 64 -22.69 19.77 -33.16
N GLU A 65 -23.65 20.66 -32.88
CA GLU A 65 -23.74 21.36 -31.60
C GLU A 65 -23.95 20.36 -30.44
N LYS A 66 -24.78 19.33 -30.63
CA LYS A 66 -25.01 18.30 -29.61
C LYS A 66 -23.82 17.38 -29.42
N GLU A 67 -23.10 17.05 -30.49
CA GLU A 67 -21.85 16.30 -30.41
C GLU A 67 -20.76 17.07 -29.67
N GLU A 68 -20.59 18.37 -29.93
CA GLU A 68 -19.65 19.23 -29.22
C GLU A 68 -19.97 19.29 -27.72
N VAL A 69 -21.23 19.58 -27.36
CA VAL A 69 -21.66 19.64 -25.96
C VAL A 69 -21.49 18.28 -25.27
N LEU A 70 -21.78 17.18 -25.95
CA LEU A 70 -21.59 15.84 -25.39
C LEU A 70 -20.11 15.56 -25.14
N ASN A 71 -19.24 15.90 -26.09
CA ASN A 71 -17.80 15.72 -25.96
C ASN A 71 -17.23 16.54 -24.79
N GLU A 72 -17.65 17.79 -24.64
CA GLU A 72 -17.25 18.63 -23.50
C GLU A 72 -17.70 18.03 -22.16
N GLN A 73 -18.93 17.51 -22.08
CA GLN A 73 -19.42 16.83 -20.87
C GLN A 73 -18.65 15.55 -20.56
N VAL A 74 -18.34 14.76 -21.59
CA VAL A 74 -17.54 13.53 -21.44
C VAL A 74 -16.14 13.86 -20.95
N LEU A 75 -15.50 14.90 -21.50
CA LEU A 75 -14.18 15.36 -21.05
C LEU A 75 -14.22 15.84 -19.60
N ALA A 76 -15.21 16.64 -19.22
CA ALA A 76 -15.35 17.10 -17.84
C ALA A 76 -15.58 15.93 -16.85
N LEU A 77 -16.40 14.94 -17.22
CA LEU A 77 -16.61 13.74 -16.41
C LEU A 77 -15.33 12.90 -16.30
N PHE A 78 -14.57 12.80 -17.38
CA PHE A 78 -13.29 12.09 -17.40
C PHE A 78 -12.25 12.76 -16.50
N GLU A 79 -12.10 14.09 -16.59
CA GLU A 79 -11.18 14.86 -15.74
C GLU A 79 -11.56 14.74 -14.26
N ASN A 80 -12.86 14.82 -13.95
CA ASN A 80 -13.36 14.64 -12.58
C ASN A 80 -13.02 13.23 -12.07
N ALA A 81 -13.32 12.18 -12.84
CA ALA A 81 -13.01 10.80 -12.47
C ALA A 81 -11.50 10.60 -12.28
N GLN A 82 -10.67 11.20 -13.13
CA GLN A 82 -9.22 11.13 -13.01
C GLN A 82 -8.72 11.81 -11.72
N SER A 83 -9.29 12.97 -11.38
CA SER A 83 -8.94 13.68 -10.14
C SER A 83 -9.37 12.90 -8.89
N GLU A 84 -10.56 12.31 -8.90
CA GLU A 84 -11.07 11.47 -7.81
C GLU A 84 -10.21 10.21 -7.66
N GLN A 85 -9.82 9.59 -8.78
CA GLN A 85 -8.91 8.45 -8.76
C GLN A 85 -7.54 8.80 -8.18
N ALA A 86 -7.00 9.99 -8.51
CA ALA A 86 -5.72 10.44 -7.95
C ALA A 86 -5.81 10.63 -6.43
N LEU A 87 -6.89 11.25 -5.93
CA LEU A 87 -7.12 11.42 -4.49
C LEU A 87 -7.24 10.07 -3.78
N ILE A 88 -8.00 9.13 -4.34
CA ILE A 88 -8.13 7.78 -3.78
C ILE A 88 -6.77 7.08 -3.78
N GLN A 89 -5.99 7.20 -4.84
CA GLN A 89 -4.67 6.60 -4.92
C GLN A 89 -3.72 7.16 -3.85
N ASP A 90 -3.75 8.47 -3.62
CA ASP A 90 -2.94 9.12 -2.59
C ASP A 90 -3.35 8.65 -1.19
N GLU A 91 -4.65 8.64 -0.86
CA GLU A 91 -5.15 8.13 0.42
C GLU A 91 -4.78 6.66 0.65
N TRP A 92 -4.91 5.82 -0.40
CA TRP A 92 -4.52 4.42 -0.32
C TRP A 92 -3.02 4.26 -0.10
N SER A 93 -2.21 5.10 -0.74
CA SER A 93 -0.75 5.07 -0.56
C SER A 93 -0.38 5.45 0.87
N GLU A 94 -0.98 6.50 1.43
CA GLU A 94 -0.73 6.96 2.79
C GLU A 94 -1.10 5.89 3.81
N ARG A 95 -2.30 5.29 3.68
CA ARG A 95 -2.72 4.17 4.55
C ARG A 95 -1.81 2.95 4.43
N ALA A 96 -1.34 2.63 3.22
CA ALA A 96 -0.40 1.54 3.03
C ALA A 96 0.95 1.83 3.71
N TYR A 97 1.45 3.07 3.61
CA TYR A 97 2.68 3.47 4.30
C TYR A 97 2.53 3.43 5.82
N GLU A 98 1.41 3.89 6.37
CA GLU A 98 1.12 3.79 7.80
C GLU A 98 1.05 2.33 8.26
N ALA A 99 0.35 1.47 7.53
CA ALA A 99 0.25 0.05 7.85
C ALA A 99 1.62 -0.65 7.82
N ILE A 100 2.45 -0.37 6.81
CA ILE A 100 3.82 -0.90 6.72
C ILE A 100 4.68 -0.39 7.88
N ASN A 101 4.60 0.91 8.22
CA ASN A 101 5.35 1.46 9.33
C ASN A 101 4.95 0.83 10.67
N ASN A 102 3.66 0.60 10.89
CA ASN A 102 3.17 -0.07 12.10
C ASN A 102 3.72 -1.51 12.17
N LEU A 103 3.66 -2.27 11.08
CA LEU A 103 4.25 -3.62 11.03
C LEU A 103 5.76 -3.62 11.29
N ILE A 104 6.50 -2.66 10.72
CA ILE A 104 7.95 -2.52 10.96
C ILE A 104 8.22 -2.19 12.44
N GLN A 105 7.39 -1.34 13.06
CA GLN A 105 7.54 -1.02 14.48
C GLN A 105 7.22 -2.22 15.38
N GLU A 106 6.20 -3.01 15.04
CA GLU A 106 5.86 -4.25 15.75
C GLU A 106 6.99 -5.27 15.63
N GLU A 107 7.52 -5.52 14.44
CA GLU A 107 8.66 -6.41 14.21
C GLU A 107 9.91 -5.93 14.97
N ARG A 108 10.21 -4.63 14.95
CA ARG A 108 11.32 -4.06 15.74
C ARG A 108 11.13 -4.29 17.24
N LYS A 109 9.89 -4.16 17.73
CA LYS A 109 9.58 -4.40 19.14
C LYS A 109 9.79 -5.87 19.49
N GLN A 110 9.29 -6.79 18.68
CA GLN A 110 9.49 -8.23 18.87
C GLN A 110 10.97 -8.62 18.85
N ILE A 111 11.76 -8.05 17.94
CA ILE A 111 13.22 -8.29 17.88
C ILE A 111 13.91 -7.80 19.15
N ASN A 112 13.52 -6.63 19.67
CA ASN A 112 14.08 -6.10 20.91
C ASN A 112 13.70 -6.97 22.11
N GLU A 113 12.45 -7.41 22.22
CA GLU A 113 11.98 -8.34 23.26
C GLU A 113 12.77 -9.65 23.18
N PHE A 114 12.93 -10.24 22.00
CA PHE A 114 13.72 -11.45 21.79
C PHE A 114 15.21 -11.26 22.15
N LYS A 115 15.78 -10.09 21.86
CA LYS A 115 17.16 -9.75 22.24
C LYS A 115 17.31 -9.68 23.76
N GLU A 116 16.33 -9.12 24.46
CA GLU A 116 16.32 -9.08 25.93
C GLU A 116 16.19 -10.49 26.52
N GLU A 117 15.26 -11.31 26.00
CA GLU A 117 15.12 -12.72 26.39
C GLU A 117 16.42 -13.51 26.18
N LEU A 118 17.09 -13.34 25.04
CA LEU A 118 18.38 -13.97 24.78
C LEU A 118 19.46 -13.51 25.77
N ARG A 119 19.49 -12.21 26.09
CA ARG A 119 20.43 -11.67 27.08
C ARG A 119 20.18 -12.29 28.44
N GLU A 120 18.93 -12.41 28.87
CA GLU A 120 18.57 -13.07 30.13
C GLU A 120 18.94 -14.56 30.13
N LEU A 121 18.68 -15.28 29.04
CA LEU A 121 19.06 -16.69 28.90
C LEU A 121 20.57 -16.88 28.99
N ILE A 122 21.35 -16.03 28.31
CA ILE A 122 22.82 -16.05 28.37
C ILE A 122 23.29 -15.75 29.79
N LEU A 123 22.77 -14.70 30.44
CA LEU A 123 23.13 -14.35 31.80
C LEU A 123 22.79 -15.48 32.79
N ASN A 124 21.63 -16.09 32.65
CA ASN A 124 21.23 -17.23 33.47
C ASN A 124 22.14 -18.44 33.22
N ARG A 125 22.51 -18.71 31.96
CA ARG A 125 23.44 -19.80 31.64
C ARG A 125 24.84 -19.53 32.17
N VAL A 126 25.35 -18.32 32.06
CA VAL A 126 26.64 -17.90 32.62
C VAL A 126 26.62 -18.02 34.13
N ARG A 127 25.56 -17.57 34.82
CA ARG A 127 25.39 -17.74 36.27
C ARG A 127 25.37 -19.21 36.68
N LEU A 128 24.64 -20.06 35.96
CA LEU A 128 24.63 -21.50 36.22
C LEU A 128 26.01 -22.13 36.00
N CYS A 129 26.73 -21.74 34.95
CA CYS A 129 28.09 -22.20 34.69
C CYS A 129 29.07 -21.73 35.77
N LEU A 130 28.96 -20.49 36.26
CA LEU A 130 29.76 -19.96 37.37
C LEU A 130 29.47 -20.67 38.69
N HIS A 131 28.21 -21.01 38.95
CA HIS A 131 27.85 -21.86 40.08
C HIS A 131 28.42 -23.28 39.93
N SER A 132 28.43 -23.85 38.72
CA SER A 132 29.09 -25.16 38.51
C SER A 132 30.61 -25.09 38.56
N LEU A 133 31.21 -23.89 38.43
CA LEU A 133 32.66 -23.67 38.53
C LEU A 133 33.15 -23.70 39.98
N SER A 134 32.33 -23.35 40.98
CA SER A 134 32.72 -23.52 42.39
C SER A 134 32.95 -24.99 42.76
N ASP A 135 32.27 -25.89 42.04
CA ASP A 135 32.25 -27.32 42.29
C ASP A 135 33.16 -28.09 41.32
N ASN A 136 33.79 -27.41 40.36
CA ASN A 136 34.59 -28.05 39.32
C ASN A 136 36.03 -28.31 39.81
N GLU A 137 36.39 -29.59 39.88
CA GLU A 137 37.72 -30.07 40.28
C GLU A 137 38.84 -29.47 39.41
N ASP A 138 38.59 -29.21 38.11
CA ASP A 138 39.58 -28.61 37.21
C ASP A 138 39.87 -27.14 37.55
N PHE A 139 38.86 -26.40 38.00
CA PHE A 139 39.02 -25.01 38.45
C PHE A 139 39.75 -24.94 39.79
N ILE A 140 39.44 -25.88 40.69
CA ILE A 140 40.14 -26.05 41.96
C ILE A 140 41.61 -26.43 41.70
N LEU A 141 41.89 -27.36 40.78
CA LEU A 141 43.24 -27.73 40.36
C LEU A 141 43.98 -26.56 39.71
N PHE A 142 43.31 -25.75 38.90
CA PHE A 142 43.87 -24.55 38.29
C PHE A 142 44.21 -23.47 39.33
N LEU A 143 43.32 -23.23 40.29
CA LEU A 143 43.57 -22.34 41.44
C LEU A 143 44.75 -22.83 42.27
N ILE A 144 44.82 -24.13 42.56
CA ILE A 144 45.96 -24.74 43.26
C ILE A 144 47.25 -24.54 42.47
N ASN A 145 47.23 -24.68 41.15
CA ASN A 145 48.42 -24.49 40.30
C ASN A 145 48.85 -23.02 40.21
N ILE A 146 47.92 -22.07 40.14
CA ILE A 146 48.24 -20.64 40.21
C ILE A 146 48.84 -20.30 41.57
N LEU A 147 48.24 -20.78 42.66
CA LEU A 147 48.76 -20.53 43.99
C LEU A 147 50.16 -21.14 44.16
N LYS A 148 50.39 -22.36 43.69
CA LYS A 148 51.73 -22.97 43.67
C LYS A 148 52.75 -22.15 42.86
N ASN A 149 52.33 -21.58 41.73
CA ASN A 149 53.18 -20.74 40.88
C ASN A 149 53.44 -19.34 41.47
N GLU A 150 52.47 -18.73 42.16
CA GLU A 150 52.68 -17.49 42.90
C GLU A 150 53.56 -17.70 44.14
N PHE A 151 53.51 -18.89 44.74
CA PHE A 151 54.33 -19.21 45.91
C PHE A 151 55.81 -19.42 45.58
N ASN A 152 56.18 -19.78 44.33
CA ASN A 152 57.55 -19.85 43.78
C ASN A 152 58.68 -20.49 44.64
N ASP A 153 58.37 -21.08 45.79
CA ASP A 153 59.30 -21.74 46.69
C ASP A 153 58.89 -23.21 46.77
N ILE A 154 59.48 -23.99 45.86
CA ILE A 154 59.14 -25.39 45.57
C ILE A 154 59.41 -26.35 46.75
N ASP A 155 60.04 -25.91 47.84
CA ASP A 155 60.57 -26.82 48.88
C ASP A 155 59.95 -26.69 50.30
N GLU A 156 58.99 -25.79 50.57
CA GLU A 156 58.38 -25.63 51.92
C GLU A 156 56.83 -25.63 51.95
N ILE A 157 56.15 -26.26 50.98
CA ILE A 157 54.70 -26.47 51.10
C ILE A 157 54.43 -27.78 51.87
N GLN A 158 54.21 -27.70 53.18
CA GLN A 158 54.02 -28.89 54.03
C GLN A 158 52.68 -29.60 53.84
N SER A 159 51.59 -28.87 53.53
CA SER A 159 50.31 -29.49 53.18
C SER A 159 49.36 -28.50 52.49
N VAL A 160 48.61 -29.02 51.53
CA VAL A 160 47.43 -28.36 50.95
C VAL A 160 46.24 -29.10 51.49
N ASP A 161 45.56 -28.53 52.47
CA ASP A 161 44.34 -29.10 53.04
C ASP A 161 43.14 -28.54 52.29
N ILE A 162 42.48 -29.43 51.55
CA ILE A 162 41.20 -29.15 50.90
C ILE A 162 40.12 -29.59 51.87
N LYS A 163 39.52 -28.64 52.59
CA LYS A 163 38.34 -28.91 53.40
C LYS A 163 37.10 -28.53 52.58
N SER A 164 36.42 -29.56 52.09
CA SER A 164 35.07 -29.42 51.54
C SER A 164 34.08 -29.42 52.71
N GLU A 165 33.51 -28.27 53.03
CA GLU A 165 32.34 -28.16 53.90
C GLU A 165 31.11 -27.97 53.02
N GLY A 166 30.52 -29.08 52.58
CA GLY A 166 29.30 -29.08 51.76
C GLY A 166 29.55 -28.63 50.32
N LYS A 167 28.83 -27.61 49.85
CA LYS A 167 28.96 -27.05 48.48
C LYS A 167 30.12 -26.08 48.30
N ASN A 168 30.94 -25.87 49.33
CA ASN A 168 32.02 -24.90 49.32
C ASN A 168 33.35 -25.61 49.59
N SER A 169 34.39 -25.18 48.87
CA SER A 169 35.75 -25.72 49.03
C SER A 169 36.65 -24.63 49.61
N ILE A 170 37.11 -24.81 50.83
CA ILE A 170 38.07 -23.90 51.45
C ILE A 170 39.46 -24.48 51.16
N LEU A 171 40.22 -23.77 50.31
CA LEU A 171 41.60 -24.09 49.98
C LEU A 171 42.49 -23.48 51.05
N THR A 172 43.09 -24.32 51.89
CA THR A 172 44.06 -23.87 52.90
C THR A 172 45.46 -24.36 52.51
N ILE A 173 46.35 -23.43 52.18
CA ILE A 173 47.76 -23.72 51.95
C ILE A 173 48.53 -23.20 53.17
N MET A 174 49.27 -24.09 53.84
CA MET A 174 50.11 -23.72 54.98
C MET A 174 51.60 -23.88 54.68
N ASN A 175 52.37 -22.85 55.02
CA ASN A 175 53.82 -22.88 55.17
C ASN A 175 54.17 -22.40 56.60
N ASP A 176 55.34 -22.75 57.14
CA ASP A 176 55.79 -22.56 58.53
C ASP A 176 55.63 -21.13 59.08
N ASN A 177 55.50 -20.11 58.21
CA ASN A 177 55.29 -18.71 58.60
C ASN A 177 54.02 -18.05 58.03
N LYS A 178 53.22 -18.72 57.19
CA LYS A 178 52.02 -18.12 56.55
C LYS A 178 50.94 -19.15 56.26
N ILE A 179 49.71 -18.81 56.64
CA ILE A 179 48.50 -19.56 56.29
C ILE A 179 47.69 -18.72 55.30
N LEU A 180 47.48 -19.25 54.09
CA LEU A 180 46.60 -18.65 53.10
C LEU A 180 45.35 -19.53 52.97
N THR A 181 44.21 -18.96 53.36
CA THR A 181 42.89 -19.55 53.20
C THR A 181 42.18 -18.82 52.08
N ILE A 182 41.79 -19.54 51.04
CA ILE A 182 40.97 -19.02 49.95
C ILE A 182 39.70 -19.84 49.92
N ASP A 183 38.59 -19.17 50.22
CA ASP A 183 37.27 -19.74 50.01
C ASP A 183 36.92 -19.61 48.52
N THR A 184 36.66 -20.74 47.85
CA THR A 184 36.26 -20.72 46.44
C THR A 184 34.94 -19.98 46.23
N SER A 185 34.09 -19.87 47.25
CA SER A 185 32.84 -19.10 47.19
C SER A 185 33.08 -17.58 47.15
N ASP A 186 34.13 -17.08 47.81
CA ASP A 186 34.52 -15.66 47.77
C ASP A 186 35.15 -15.25 46.43
N VAL A 187 35.80 -16.19 45.75
CA VAL A 187 36.35 -15.96 44.40
C VAL A 187 35.22 -15.96 43.37
N VAL A 188 34.29 -16.90 43.49
CA VAL A 188 33.11 -16.96 42.62
C VAL A 188 32.17 -15.77 42.87
N SER A 189 31.99 -15.31 44.11
CA SER A 189 31.18 -14.12 44.41
C SER A 189 31.80 -12.84 43.83
N LYS A 190 33.13 -12.65 43.94
CA LYS A 190 33.84 -11.53 43.29
C LYS A 190 33.80 -11.59 41.77
N LEU A 191 33.83 -12.79 41.17
CA LEU A 191 33.62 -12.98 39.73
C LEU A 191 32.19 -12.65 39.30
N VAL A 192 31.19 -13.03 40.10
CA VAL A 192 29.79 -12.65 39.87
C VAL A 192 29.57 -11.15 40.03
N GLU A 193 30.21 -10.50 41.00
CA GLU A 193 30.15 -9.04 41.19
C GLU A 193 30.82 -8.27 40.04
N SER A 194 32.00 -8.71 39.59
CA SER A 194 32.70 -8.11 38.44
C SER A 194 31.95 -8.30 37.12
N LEU A 195 31.22 -9.41 36.94
CA LEU A 195 30.29 -9.60 35.83
C LEU A 195 29.00 -8.80 35.99
N GLY A 196 28.56 -8.55 37.23
CA GLY A 196 27.44 -7.65 37.54
C GLY A 196 27.72 -6.20 37.16
N ASN A 197 28.96 -5.73 37.34
CA ASN A 197 29.40 -4.38 36.98
C ASN A 197 29.57 -4.15 35.46
N LEU A 198 29.58 -5.21 34.64
CA LEU A 198 29.50 -5.09 33.17
C LEU A 198 28.10 -4.68 32.68
N ASN A 199 27.11 -4.54 33.57
CA ASN A 199 25.77 -4.07 33.23
C ASN A 199 25.63 -2.53 33.14
N GLU A 200 26.64 -1.75 33.51
CA GLU A 200 26.59 -0.27 33.49
C GLU A 200 27.26 0.38 32.25
N VAL A 201 27.61 -0.39 31.22
CA VAL A 201 28.09 0.15 29.92
C VAL A 201 27.17 -0.26 28.77
#